data_AF-A0A7Y9N1U2-F1
#
_entry.id   AF-A0A7Y9N1U2-F1
#
_cell.length_a   1.000
_cell.length_b   1.000
_cell.length_c   1.000
_cell.angle_alpha   90.00
_cell.angle_beta   90.00
_cell.angle_gamma   90.00
#
_symmetry.space_group_name_H-M   'P 1'
#
loop_
_entity.id
_entity.type
_entity.pdbx_description
1 polymer ?
#
loop_
_entity_poly.entity_id
_entity_poly.type
_entity_poly.pdbx_seq_one_letter_code
_entity_poly.pdbx_strand_id
1 'polypeptide(L)'
;MSENAGTVGVVGAIVLAVILLVAYLCGGYVAGRMARFDGVKQGVAVWLWALIIAVVLAVLTAVAGAQFNILGTLNSFPRIPINEGELTAGSIITVIVAAVIALAGAVLGGAAGMRYHRRVDKAGLGR
;
A
#
# COMPACT_ATOMS: atom_id res chain seq x y z
N MET A 1 23.34 15.05 16.77
CA MET A 1 22.12 15.16 15.94
C MET A 1 21.82 13.91 15.10
N SER A 2 22.82 13.11 14.71
CA SER A 2 22.65 11.93 13.81
C SER A 2 21.87 10.74 14.42
N GLU A 3 22.00 10.46 15.72
CA GLU A 3 21.27 9.35 16.37
C GLU A 3 19.76 9.53 16.33
N ASN A 4 19.28 10.75 16.58
CA ASN A 4 17.84 11.06 16.52
C ASN A 4 17.30 10.93 15.09
N ALA A 5 18.07 11.32 14.08
CA ALA A 5 17.66 11.18 12.68
C ALA A 5 17.53 9.71 12.26
N GLY A 6 18.45 8.84 12.71
CA GLY A 6 18.38 7.39 12.48
C GLY A 6 17.15 6.77 13.14
N THR A 7 16.91 7.07 14.42
CA THR A 7 15.75 6.55 15.17
C THR A 7 14.42 7.05 14.59
N VAL A 8 14.31 8.33 14.24
CA VAL A 8 13.12 8.90 13.61
C VAL A 8 12.85 8.25 12.24
N GLY A 9 13.90 8.01 11.44
CA GLY A 9 13.78 7.33 10.15
C GLY A 9 13.24 5.91 10.29
N VAL A 10 13.78 5.14 11.25
CA VAL A 10 13.34 3.74 11.49
C VAL A 10 11.91 3.71 12.04
N VAL A 11 11.58 4.56 13.01
CA VAL A 11 10.21 4.62 13.57
C VAL A 11 9.21 5.02 12.49
N GLY A 12 9.54 6.01 11.66
CA GLY A 12 8.70 6.42 10.53
C GLY A 12 8.47 5.29 9.53
N ALA A 13 9.53 4.54 9.18
CA ALA A 13 9.43 3.40 8.28
C ALA A 13 8.54 2.28 8.85
N ILE A 14 8.66 1.97 10.15
CA ILE A 14 7.83 0.96 10.81
C ILE A 14 6.37 1.40 10.85
N VAL A 15 6.09 2.66 11.22
CA VAL A 15 4.72 3.20 11.27
C VAL A 15 4.10 3.16 9.87
N LEU A 16 4.84 3.57 8.84
CA LEU A 16 4.38 3.49 7.46
C LEU A 16 4.08 2.05 7.03
N ALA A 17 4.97 1.10 7.37
CA ALA A 17 4.76 -0.31 7.09
C ALA A 17 3.47 -0.85 7.75
N VAL A 18 3.22 -0.48 9.01
CA VAL A 18 1.99 -0.85 9.73
C VAL A 18 0.76 -0.26 9.06
N ILE A 19 0.80 1.02 8.69
CA ILE A 19 -0.31 1.69 7.98
C ILE A 19 -0.61 0.99 6.67
N LEU A 20 0.42 0.70 5.85
CA LEU A 20 0.26 -0.01 4.58
C LEU A 20 -0.33 -1.40 4.80
N LEU A 21 0.20 -2.15 5.77
CA LEU A 21 -0.29 -3.48 6.10
C LEU A 21 -1.77 -3.45 6.46
N VAL A 22 -2.17 -2.56 7.37
CA VAL A 22 -3.57 -2.46 7.85
C VAL A 22 -4.50 -1.98 6.74
N ALA A 23 -4.08 -0.97 5.96
CA ALA A 23 -4.89 -0.44 4.87
C ALA A 23 -5.19 -1.51 3.80
N TYR A 24 -4.16 -2.22 3.35
CA TYR A 24 -4.33 -3.28 2.35
C TYR A 24 -5.02 -4.52 2.93
N LEU A 25 -4.81 -4.85 4.21
CA LEU A 25 -5.58 -5.88 4.90
C LEU A 25 -7.08 -5.58 4.88
N CYS A 26 -7.48 -4.35 5.21
CA CYS A 26 -8.86 -3.92 5.17
C CYS A 26 -9.44 -3.93 3.74
N GLY A 27 -8.72 -3.40 2.76
CA GLY A 27 -9.15 -3.38 1.37
C GLY A 27 -9.32 -4.79 0.79
N GLY A 28 -8.34 -5.66 1.02
CA GLY A 28 -8.41 -7.07 0.67
C GLY A 28 -9.59 -7.78 1.34
N TYR A 29 -9.83 -7.54 2.63
CA TYR A 29 -10.96 -8.11 3.36
C TYR A 29 -12.31 -7.72 2.74
N VAL A 30 -12.49 -6.44 2.39
CA VAL A 30 -13.71 -5.95 1.73
C VAL A 30 -13.88 -6.59 0.34
N ALA A 31 -12.80 -6.74 -0.42
CA ALA A 31 -12.87 -7.40 -1.73
C ALA A 31 -13.16 -8.90 -1.60
N GLY A 32 -12.57 -9.56 -0.58
CA GLY A 32 -12.80 -10.97 -0.27
C GLY A 32 -14.25 -11.26 0.14
N ARG A 33 -14.89 -10.41 0.96
CA ARG A 33 -16.32 -10.60 1.32
C ARG A 33 -17.28 -10.40 0.15
N MET A 34 -16.87 -9.69 -0.90
CA MET A 34 -17.70 -9.43 -2.08
C MET A 34 -17.55 -10.52 -3.16
N ALA A 35 -16.45 -11.27 -3.19
CA ALA A 35 -16.29 -12.38 -4.14
C ALA A 35 -16.69 -13.71 -3.53
N ARG A 36 -17.62 -14.40 -4.18
CA ARG A 36 -18.14 -15.70 -3.73
C ARG A 36 -17.11 -16.84 -3.78
N PHE A 37 -16.00 -16.72 -4.52
CA PHE A 37 -15.19 -17.89 -4.88
C PHE A 37 -13.66 -17.78 -4.70
N ASP A 38 -13.05 -16.59 -4.64
CA ASP A 38 -11.57 -16.51 -4.57
C ASP A 38 -11.05 -15.20 -3.95
N GLY A 39 -11.06 -15.13 -2.62
CA GLY A 39 -10.64 -13.94 -1.87
C GLY A 39 -9.18 -13.58 -2.06
N VAL A 40 -8.29 -14.55 -2.28
CA VAL A 40 -6.87 -14.28 -2.58
C VAL A 40 -6.73 -13.53 -3.91
N LYS A 41 -7.43 -13.97 -4.97
CA LYS A 41 -7.40 -13.29 -6.27
C LYS A 41 -7.96 -11.87 -6.17
N GLN A 42 -9.00 -11.67 -5.37
CA GLN A 42 -9.54 -10.32 -5.14
C GLN A 42 -8.58 -9.43 -4.35
N GLY A 43 -7.88 -9.97 -3.33
CA GLY A 43 -6.81 -9.25 -2.64
C GLY A 43 -5.72 -8.79 -3.62
N VAL A 44 -5.28 -9.69 -4.51
CA VAL A 44 -4.32 -9.33 -5.58
C VAL A 44 -4.91 -8.28 -6.53
N ALA A 45 -6.20 -8.38 -6.89
CA ALA A 45 -6.86 -7.40 -7.75
C ALA A 45 -6.89 -5.99 -7.11
N VAL A 46 -7.16 -5.88 -5.81
CA VAL A 46 -7.08 -4.59 -5.08
C VAL A 46 -5.67 -4.01 -5.17
N TRP A 47 -4.65 -4.85 -4.97
CA TRP A 47 -3.26 -4.42 -5.06
C TRP A 47 -2.87 -3.96 -6.48
N LEU A 48 -3.30 -4.69 -7.51
CA LEU A 48 -3.08 -4.29 -8.91
C LEU A 48 -3.78 -2.97 -9.25
N TRP A 49 -5.02 -2.78 -8.78
CA TRP A 49 -5.73 -1.51 -8.99
C TRP A 49 -5.03 -0.34 -8.32
N ALA A 50 -4.48 -0.53 -7.12
CA ALA A 50 -3.70 0.51 -6.46
C ALA A 50 -2.43 0.88 -7.26
N LEU A 51 -1.74 -0.12 -7.85
CA LEU A 51 -0.62 0.14 -8.75
C LEU A 51 -1.05 0.89 -10.01
N ILE A 52 -2.17 0.50 -10.63
CA ILE A 52 -2.71 1.19 -11.80
C ILE A 52 -3.01 2.66 -11.47
N ILE A 53 -3.68 2.92 -10.35
CA ILE A 53 -3.98 4.28 -9.90
C ILE A 53 -2.69 5.06 -9.62
N ALA A 54 -1.69 4.45 -9.00
CA ALA A 54 -0.40 5.09 -8.76
C ALA A 54 0.30 5.49 -10.08
N VAL A 55 0.27 4.62 -11.09
CA VAL A 55 0.80 4.92 -12.43
C VAL A 55 0.00 6.04 -13.10
N VAL A 56 -1.33 6.01 -13.04
CA VAL A 56 -2.19 7.06 -13.58
C VAL A 56 -1.89 8.40 -12.92
N LEU A 57 -1.78 8.44 -11.59
CA LEU A 57 -1.41 9.65 -10.86
C LEU A 57 0.00 10.13 -11.24
N ALA A 58 0.97 9.23 -11.38
CA ALA A 58 2.32 9.61 -11.82
C ALA A 58 2.33 10.24 -13.22
N VAL A 59 1.57 9.69 -14.17
CA VAL A 59 1.42 10.26 -15.51
C VAL A 59 0.69 11.60 -15.46
N LEU A 60 -0.39 11.72 -14.69
CA LEU A 60 -1.12 12.97 -14.51
C LEU A 60 -0.21 14.06 -13.91
N THR A 61 0.58 13.73 -12.89
CA THR A 61 1.56 14.66 -12.30
C THR A 61 2.63 15.05 -13.31
N ALA A 62 3.13 14.11 -14.12
CA ALA A 62 4.12 14.40 -15.15
C ALA A 62 3.57 15.31 -16.27
N VAL A 63 2.31 15.11 -16.67
CA VAL A 63 1.65 15.88 -17.75
C VAL A 63 1.15 17.24 -17.26
N ALA A 64 0.64 17.33 -16.03
CA ALA A 64 0.10 18.55 -15.47
C ALA A 64 1.16 19.65 -15.25
N GLY A 65 2.45 19.29 -15.21
CA GLY A 65 3.56 20.24 -15.11
C GLY A 65 3.63 20.99 -13.78
N ALA A 66 4.69 21.79 -13.61
CA ALA A 66 5.09 22.45 -12.35
C ALA A 66 4.08 23.45 -11.75
N GLN A 67 2.96 23.75 -12.44
CA GLN A 67 1.91 24.65 -11.94
C GLN A 67 1.18 24.12 -10.69
N PHE A 68 1.23 22.80 -10.43
CA PHE A 68 0.73 22.18 -9.20
C PHE A 68 1.82 21.98 -8.13
N ASN A 69 3.05 22.46 -8.35
CA ASN A 69 4.11 22.46 -7.35
C ASN A 69 3.91 23.59 -6.32
N ILE A 70 2.71 23.66 -5.76
CA ILE A 70 2.31 24.59 -4.69
C ILE A 70 3.13 24.27 -3.43
N LEU A 71 3.61 23.02 -3.29
CA LEU A 71 4.58 22.59 -2.28
C LEU A 71 5.98 23.17 -2.50
N GLY A 72 6.38 23.46 -3.74
CA GLY A 72 7.61 24.18 -4.09
C GLY A 72 7.54 25.69 -3.86
N THR A 73 6.34 26.27 -4.05
CA THR A 73 6.13 27.73 -3.99
C THR A 73 5.94 28.24 -2.56
N LEU A 74 5.41 27.40 -1.65
CA LEU A 74 5.27 27.75 -0.23
C LEU A 74 6.56 27.40 0.55
N ASN A 75 7.51 28.33 0.57
CA ASN A 75 8.75 28.30 1.36
C ASN A 75 8.54 28.34 2.90
N SER A 76 7.40 27.86 3.42
CA SER A 76 7.02 28.00 4.83
C SER A 76 7.04 26.70 5.65
N PHE A 77 7.41 25.56 5.05
CA PHE A 77 7.55 24.30 5.79
C PHE A 77 9.01 23.82 5.80
N PRO A 78 9.57 23.45 6.97
CA PRO A 78 10.84 22.74 7.06
C PRO A 78 10.77 21.47 6.22
N ARG A 79 11.39 21.50 5.03
CA ARG A 79 11.42 20.36 4.13
C ARG A 79 12.26 19.27 4.80
N ILE A 80 11.65 18.14 5.08
CA ILE A 80 12.40 16.90 5.30
C ILE A 80 13.21 16.69 4.01
N PRO A 81 14.54 16.51 4.08
CA PRO A 81 15.35 16.27 2.90
C PRO A 81 15.03 14.87 2.37
N ILE A 82 13.93 14.76 1.64
CA ILE A 82 13.61 13.64 0.77
C ILE A 82 14.05 14.11 -0.60
N ASN A 83 15.12 13.52 -1.13
CA ASN A 83 15.51 13.73 -2.52
C ASN A 83 14.42 13.13 -3.41
N GLU A 84 13.46 13.96 -3.84
CA GLU A 84 12.32 13.59 -4.72
C GLU A 84 12.74 13.15 -6.15
N GLY A 85 14.02 12.86 -6.39
CA GLY A 85 14.53 12.49 -7.71
C GLY A 85 15.77 11.60 -7.70
N GLU A 86 16.26 11.14 -6.55
CA GLU A 86 17.42 10.24 -6.53
C GLU A 86 16.99 8.77 -6.55
N LEU A 87 17.13 8.17 -7.74
CA LEU A 87 16.97 6.74 -7.95
C LEU A 87 18.19 6.01 -7.34
N THR A 88 18.18 5.83 -6.02
CA THR A 88 19.20 5.07 -5.29
C THR A 88 18.78 3.61 -5.12
N ALA A 89 19.75 2.71 -4.92
CA ALA A 89 19.43 1.32 -4.56
C ALA A 89 18.53 1.25 -3.32
N GLY A 90 18.74 2.15 -2.35
CA GLY A 90 17.94 2.24 -1.13
C GLY A 90 16.48 2.63 -1.40
N SER A 91 16.22 3.61 -2.27
CA SER A 91 14.84 4.00 -2.61
C SER A 91 14.11 2.90 -3.38
N ILE A 92 14.79 2.21 -4.30
CA ILE A 92 14.24 1.06 -5.02
C ILE A 92 13.85 -0.06 -4.04
N ILE A 93 14.76 -0.44 -3.13
CA ILE A 93 14.49 -1.48 -2.12
C ILE A 93 13.30 -1.08 -1.25
N THR A 94 13.23 0.18 -0.82
CA THR A 94 12.15 0.69 0.04
C THR A 94 10.79 0.57 -0.65
N VAL A 95 10.69 0.94 -1.93
CA VAL A 95 9.45 0.82 -2.72
C VAL A 95 9.06 -0.65 -2.90
N ILE A 96 10.01 -1.54 -3.18
CA ILE A 96 9.75 -2.98 -3.31
C ILE A 96 9.22 -3.56 -1.99
N VAL A 97 9.88 -3.25 -0.87
CA VAL A 97 9.45 -3.73 0.46
C VAL A 97 8.05 -3.22 0.79
N ALA A 98 7.76 -1.94 0.55
CA ALA A 98 6.43 -1.36 0.76
C ALA A 98 5.37 -2.07 -0.11
N ALA A 99 5.68 -2.33 -1.39
CA ALA A 99 4.78 -3.04 -2.31
C ALA A 99 4.51 -4.48 -1.86
N VAL A 100 5.52 -5.19 -1.33
CA VAL A 100 5.38 -6.54 -0.79
C VAL A 100 4.53 -6.55 0.49
N ILE A 101 4.73 -5.60 1.41
CA ILE A 101 3.93 -5.47 2.63
C ILE A 101 2.46 -5.22 2.27
N ALA A 102 2.20 -4.32 1.32
CA ALA A 102 0.86 -4.03 0.83
C ALA A 102 0.22 -5.27 0.18
N LEU A 103 0.96 -6.01 -0.67
CA LEU A 103 0.47 -7.24 -1.29
C LEU A 103 0.13 -8.30 -0.25
N ALA A 104 1.01 -8.51 0.73
CA ALA A 104 0.78 -9.44 1.84
C ALA A 104 -0.48 -9.06 2.62
N GLY A 105 -0.64 -7.77 2.97
CA GLY A 105 -1.85 -7.25 3.60
C GLY A 105 -3.10 -7.60 2.81
N ALA A 106 -3.16 -7.25 1.53
CA ALA A 106 -4.35 -7.48 0.70
C ALA A 106 -4.68 -8.96 0.49
N VAL A 107 -3.68 -9.81 0.29
CA VAL A 107 -3.89 -11.25 0.15
C VAL A 107 -4.42 -11.85 1.45
N LEU A 108 -3.82 -11.49 2.60
CA LEU A 108 -4.27 -11.95 3.92
C LEU A 108 -5.69 -11.46 4.22
N GLY A 109 -5.99 -10.21 3.88
CA GLY A 109 -7.31 -9.60 4.02
C GLY A 109 -8.35 -10.35 3.20
N GLY A 110 -8.07 -10.55 1.91
CA GLY A 110 -8.94 -11.27 0.99
C GLY A 110 -9.19 -12.72 1.42
N ALA A 111 -8.15 -13.41 1.88
CA ALA A 111 -8.28 -14.75 2.46
C ALA A 111 -9.14 -14.76 3.74
N ALA A 112 -8.96 -13.76 4.62
CA ALA A 112 -9.76 -13.62 5.84
C ALA A 112 -11.24 -13.32 5.53
N GLY A 113 -11.54 -12.50 4.51
CA GLY A 113 -12.91 -12.21 4.08
C GLY A 113 -13.68 -13.44 3.60
N MET A 114 -12.97 -14.45 3.08
CA MET A 114 -13.54 -15.70 2.58
C MET A 114 -13.69 -16.80 3.63
N ARG A 115 -13.09 -16.66 4.81
CA ARG A 115 -13.07 -17.73 5.83
C ARG A 115 -14.47 -18.14 6.28
N TYR A 116 -15.44 -17.22 6.24
CA TYR A 116 -16.81 -17.49 6.65
C TYR A 116 -17.56 -18.38 5.64
N HIS A 117 -17.51 -18.06 4.34
CA HIS A 117 -18.17 -18.86 3.30
C HIS A 117 -17.66 -20.30 3.26
N ARG A 118 -16.33 -20.50 3.37
CA ARG A 118 -15.73 -21.83 3.35
C ARG A 118 -16.04 -22.68 4.60
N ARG A 119 -16.47 -22.06 5.70
CA ARG A 119 -17.01 -22.78 6.88
C ARG A 119 -18.47 -23.18 6.68
N VAL A 120 -19.28 -22.32 6.07
CA VAL A 120 -20.69 -22.60 5.77
C VAL A 120 -20.83 -23.67 4.68
N ASP A 121 -20.03 -23.63 3.62
CA ASP A 121 -20.04 -24.64 2.55
C ASP A 121 -19.68 -26.05 3.08
N LYS A 122 -18.79 -26.12 4.08
CA LYS A 122 -18.44 -27.38 4.75
C LYS A 122 -19.53 -27.89 5.69
N ALA A 123 -20.36 -27.00 6.25
CA ALA A 123 -21.49 -27.38 7.09
C ALA A 123 -22.73 -27.75 6.27
N GLY A 124 -22.89 -27.18 5.07
CA GLY A 124 -24.00 -27.47 4.16
C GLY A 124 -23.85 -28.76 3.34
N LEU A 125 -22.63 -29.30 3.21
CA LEU A 125 -22.33 -30.57 2.54
C LEU A 125 -22.24 -31.75 3.52
N GLY A 126 -23.05 -31.73 4.58
CA GLY A 126 -23.23 -32.88 5.46
C GLY A 126 -24.07 -33.97 4.78
N ARG A 127 -23.40 -34.89 4.07
CA ARG A 127 -23.93 -36.18 3.53
C ARG A 127 -24.91 -36.09 2.38
#